data_AF-A0A8I2E5W0-F1
#
_entry.id   AF-A0A8I2E5W0-F1
#
_cell.length_a   1.000
_cell.length_b   1.000
_cell.length_c   1.000
_cell.angle_alpha   90.00
_cell.angle_beta   90.00
_cell.angle_gamma   90.00
#
_symmetry.space_group_name_H-M   'P 1'
#
loop_
_entity.id
_entity.type
_entity.pdbx_description
1 polymer ?
#
loop_
_entity_poly.entity_id
_entity_poly.type
_entity_poly.pdbx_seq_one_letter_code
_entity_poly.pdbx_strand_id
1 'polypeptide(L)' 'GATGNVSGPHLHFEIRTGPEYGSDIDPVAYLRGHGVKI' A
#
# COMPACT_ATOMS: atom_id res chain seq x y z
N GLY A 1 10.96 -2.73 8.16
CA GLY A 1 12.20 -1.97 8.43
C GLY A 1 11.85 -0.63 9.05
N ALA A 2 12.78 0.33 9.12
CA ALA A 2 12.50 1.67 9.66
C ALA A 2 13.28 2.80 8.92
N THR A 3 13.37 2.71 7.60
CA THR A 3 14.05 3.72 6.76
C THR A 3 13.07 4.75 6.23
N GLY A 4 13.48 6.02 6.14
CA GLY A 4 12.67 7.10 5.56
C GLY A 4 11.77 7.81 6.56
N ASN A 5 10.57 8.23 6.14
CA ASN A 5 9.59 8.94 6.97
C ASN A 5 8.73 7.95 7.76
N VAL A 6 9.21 7.54 8.94
CA VAL A 6 8.56 6.54 9.79
C VAL A 6 8.76 6.85 11.29
N SER A 7 7.81 6.47 12.15
CA SER A 7 7.91 6.61 13.62
C SER A 7 8.41 5.34 14.33
N GLY A 8 8.49 4.23 13.62
CA GLY A 8 8.92 2.93 14.16
C GLY A 8 8.85 1.81 13.12
N PRO A 9 9.31 0.60 13.45
CA PRO A 9 9.43 -0.48 12.48
C PRO A 9 8.08 -1.00 11.95
N HIS A 10 7.89 -0.96 10.63
CA HIS A 10 6.75 -1.58 9.94
C HIS A 10 7.08 -1.85 8.45
N LEU A 11 6.09 -2.36 7.71
CA LEU A 11 6.09 -2.47 6.25
C LEU A 11 5.08 -1.45 5.72
N HIS A 12 5.53 -0.55 4.85
CA HIS A 12 4.63 0.27 4.04
C HIS A 12 4.29 -0.51 2.77
N PHE A 13 3.01 -0.54 2.42
CA PHE A 13 2.51 -1.24 1.23
C PHE A 13 1.51 -0.33 0.51
N GLU A 14 1.73 -0.11 -0.78
CA GLU A 14 0.89 0.72 -1.64
C GLU A 14 0.49 -0.05 -2.91
N ILE A 15 -0.68 0.28 -3.46
CA ILE A 15 -1.13 -0.23 -4.76
C ILE A 15 -1.42 0.97 -5.65
N ARG A 16 -0.94 0.87 -6.91
CA ARG A 16 -0.97 1.96 -7.88
C ARG A 16 -1.42 1.46 -9.24
N THR A 17 -2.17 2.28 -9.97
CA THR A 17 -2.62 1.97 -11.35
C THR A 17 -1.61 2.40 -12.42
N GLY A 18 -0.62 3.22 -12.06
CA GLY A 18 0.41 3.77 -12.94
C GLY A 18 1.62 4.31 -12.19
N PRO A 19 2.71 4.68 -12.87
CA PRO A 19 3.96 5.15 -12.23
C PRO A 19 3.89 6.56 -11.65
N GLU A 20 2.92 7.38 -12.08
CA GLU A 20 2.74 8.77 -11.67
C GLU A 20 2.28 8.94 -10.22
N TYR A 21 2.59 10.07 -9.59
CA TYR A 21 2.04 10.42 -8.28
C TYR A 21 0.53 10.65 -8.36
N GLY A 22 -0.21 10.21 -7.34
CA GLY A 22 -1.68 10.28 -7.30
C GLY A 22 -2.37 9.10 -7.99
N SER A 23 -1.62 8.11 -8.47
CA SER A 23 -2.15 6.86 -9.01
C SER A 23 -2.46 5.81 -7.93
N ASP A 24 -2.28 6.16 -6.65
CA ASP A 24 -2.53 5.31 -5.50
C ASP A 24 -4.02 5.08 -5.28
N ILE A 25 -4.37 3.85 -4.91
CA ILE A 25 -5.73 3.40 -4.61
C ILE A 25 -5.75 2.67 -3.26
N ASP A 26 -6.93 2.54 -2.65
CA ASP A 26 -7.10 1.83 -1.37
C ASP A 26 -6.61 0.36 -1.50
N PRO A 27 -5.48 0.00 -0.86
CA PRO A 27 -4.91 -1.34 -0.99
C PRO A 27 -5.78 -2.41 -0.31
N VAL A 28 -6.54 -2.05 0.74
CA VAL A 28 -7.40 -3.00 1.47
C VAL A 28 -8.61 -3.38 0.61
N ALA A 29 -9.25 -2.39 -0.03
CA ALA A 29 -10.34 -2.64 -0.97
C ALA A 29 -9.88 -3.48 -2.16
N TYR A 30 -8.72 -3.16 -2.75
CA TYR A 30 -8.13 -3.92 -3.85
C TYR A 30 -7.89 -5.39 -3.44
N LEU A 31 -7.23 -5.64 -2.31
CA LEU A 31 -6.92 -7.00 -1.83
C LEU A 31 -8.19 -7.82 -1.59
N ARG A 32 -9.21 -7.22 -0.97
CA ARG A 32 -10.52 -7.87 -0.76
C ARG A 32 -11.21 -8.20 -2.09
N GLY A 33 -11.13 -7.30 -3.08
CA GLY A 33 -11.62 -7.55 -4.44
C GLY A 33 -10.91 -8.72 -5.14
N HIS A 34 -9.68 -9.03 -4.76
CA HIS A 34 -8.89 -10.16 -5.26
C HIS A 34 -8.99 -11.40 -4.37
N GLY A 35 -9.94 -11.45 -3.43
CA GLY A 35 -10.19 -12.62 -2.58
C GLY A 35 -9.15 -12.83 -1.48
N VAL A 36 -8.29 -11.85 -1.21
CA VAL A 36 -7.33 -11.94 -0.11
C VAL A 36 -8.07 -11.70 1.20
N LYS A 37 -7.96 -12.66 2.12
CA LYS A 37 -8.55 -12.57 3.45
C LYS A 37 -7.59 -11.80 4.37
N ILE A 38 -7.93 -10.54 4.65
CA ILE A 38 -7.16 -9.64 5.52
C ILE A 38 -8.03 -8.98 6.59
#